data_AF-A0A9J7NAI9-F1
#
_entry.id   AF-A0A9J7NAI9-F1
#
_cell.length_a   1.000
_cell.length_b   1.000
_cell.length_c   1.000
_cell.angle_alpha   90.00
_cell.angle_beta   90.00
_cell.angle_gamma   90.00
#
_symmetry.space_group_name_H-M   'P 1'
#
loop_
_entity.id
_entity.type
_entity.pdbx_description
1 polymer ?
#
loop_
_entity_poly.entity_id
_entity_poly.type
_entity_poly.pdbx_seq_one_letter_code
_entity_poly.pdbx_strand_id
1 'polypeptide(L)'
;MEDMAEQAQNMTIGELYTSEKEGNDDSGDGTQGKPFKTVLQAIRHAGKEPFPSILVDGKKEGQRWEPVSQAQLKKQKKIWQREQHKAADKEKKEVRLENIKILQVLNV
;
A
#
# COMPACT_ATOMS: atom_id res chain seq x y z
N MET A 1 -15.13 -17.81 25.48
CA MET A 1 -15.64 -17.57 24.12
C MET A 1 -15.22 -16.15 23.74
N GLU A 2 -13.94 -15.95 23.47
CA GLU A 2 -13.36 -14.61 23.24
C GLU A 2 -12.57 -14.55 21.92
N ASP A 3 -12.61 -15.62 21.12
CA ASP A 3 -11.75 -15.80 19.93
C ASP A 3 -12.47 -15.54 18.59
N MET A 4 -13.71 -15.04 18.59
CA MET A 4 -14.54 -14.95 17.37
C MET A 4 -14.62 -13.55 16.75
N ALA A 5 -14.15 -12.50 17.44
CA ALA A 5 -14.24 -11.12 16.93
C ALA A 5 -13.07 -10.71 16.02
N GLU A 6 -11.90 -11.37 16.14
CA GLU A 6 -10.72 -11.05 15.31
C GLU A 6 -10.78 -11.67 13.90
N GLN A 7 -11.53 -12.75 13.70
CA GLN A 7 -11.65 -13.40 12.39
C GLN A 7 -12.56 -12.64 11.41
N ALA A 8 -13.47 -11.79 11.91
CA ALA A 8 -14.42 -11.07 11.07
C ALA A 8 -13.82 -9.86 10.33
N GLN A 9 -12.74 -9.27 10.84
CA GLN A 9 -12.06 -8.16 10.16
C GLN A 9 -11.27 -8.63 8.92
N ASN A 10 -11.00 -9.93 8.80
CA ASN A 10 -10.28 -10.52 7.67
C ASN A 10 -11.18 -10.80 6.43
N MET A 11 -12.50 -10.61 6.53
CA MET A 11 -13.45 -11.03 5.49
C MET A 11 -13.87 -9.94 4.48
N THR A 12 -13.37 -8.71 4.59
CA THR A 12 -13.70 -7.63 3.62
C THR A 12 -12.48 -6.90 3.07
N ILE A 13 -11.26 -7.30 3.44
CA ILE A 13 -10.02 -6.67 2.99
C ILE A 13 -9.50 -7.53 1.83
N GLY A 14 -9.96 -7.24 0.61
CA GLY A 14 -9.72 -8.07 -0.57
C GLY A 14 -8.24 -8.43 -0.79
N GLU A 15 -7.97 -9.65 -1.21
CA GLU A 15 -6.61 -10.15 -1.48
C GLU A 15 -5.95 -9.34 -2.60
N LEU A 16 -4.71 -8.89 -2.37
CA LEU A 16 -3.91 -8.21 -3.39
C LEU A 16 -2.87 -9.13 -3.97
N TYR A 17 -2.84 -9.22 -5.30
CA TYR A 17 -1.92 -10.05 -6.04
C TYR A 17 -0.75 -9.21 -6.56
N THR A 18 0.46 -9.68 -6.31
CA THR A 18 1.70 -9.04 -6.75
C THR A 18 2.56 -10.07 -7.50
N SER A 19 2.93 -9.78 -8.73
CA SER A 19 3.81 -10.63 -9.53
C SER A 19 4.98 -9.80 -10.03
N GLU A 20 6.20 -10.19 -9.68
CA GLU A 20 7.39 -9.49 -10.14
C GLU A 20 7.63 -9.74 -11.64
N LYS A 21 7.08 -10.84 -12.17
CA LYS A 21 7.25 -11.28 -13.56
C LYS A 21 6.22 -10.68 -14.52
N GLU A 22 4.94 -10.70 -14.13
CA GLU A 22 3.83 -10.30 -15.01
C GLU A 22 3.03 -9.11 -14.48
N GLY A 23 3.39 -8.61 -13.30
CA GLY A 23 2.72 -7.47 -12.70
C GLY A 23 3.13 -6.13 -13.30
N ASN A 24 2.25 -5.16 -13.13
CA ASN A 24 2.46 -3.78 -13.55
C ASN A 24 2.13 -2.84 -12.40
N ASP A 25 3.03 -1.92 -12.03
CA ASP A 25 2.81 -0.96 -10.94
C ASP A 25 1.94 0.23 -11.37
N ASP A 26 1.86 0.54 -12.66
CA ASP A 26 1.14 1.70 -13.19
C ASP A 26 -0.32 1.37 -13.55
N SER A 27 -0.57 0.18 -14.09
CA SER A 27 -1.91 -0.25 -14.54
C SER A 27 -2.43 -1.50 -13.84
N GLY A 28 -1.68 -2.04 -12.89
CA GLY A 28 -2.14 -3.14 -12.05
C GLY A 28 -3.21 -2.65 -11.08
N ASP A 29 -4.27 -3.44 -10.93
CA ASP A 29 -5.32 -3.20 -9.94
C ASP A 29 -5.14 -4.10 -8.70
N GLY A 30 -4.11 -4.95 -8.71
CA GLY A 30 -3.81 -5.91 -7.64
C GLY A 30 -4.75 -7.11 -7.63
N THR A 31 -5.41 -7.39 -8.75
CA THR A 31 -6.23 -8.59 -8.94
C THR A 31 -5.40 -9.72 -9.57
N GLN A 32 -5.91 -10.96 -9.54
CA GLN A 32 -5.22 -12.10 -10.19
C GLN A 32 -4.95 -11.87 -11.69
N GLY A 33 -5.82 -11.14 -12.39
CA GLY A 33 -5.67 -10.84 -13.82
C GLY A 33 -4.77 -9.64 -14.11
N LYS A 34 -4.66 -8.69 -13.17
CA LYS A 34 -3.79 -7.52 -13.25
C LYS A 34 -3.03 -7.32 -11.94
N PRO A 35 -2.06 -8.19 -11.64
CA PRO A 35 -1.31 -8.10 -10.41
C PRO A 35 -0.42 -6.85 -10.42
N PHE A 36 -0.14 -6.31 -9.24
CA PHE A 36 0.89 -5.29 -9.08
C PHE A 36 2.27 -5.89 -9.33
N LYS A 37 3.24 -5.10 -9.79
CA LYS A 37 4.62 -5.60 -9.92
C LYS A 37 5.31 -5.69 -8.57
N THR A 38 5.04 -4.72 -7.69
CA THR A 38 5.69 -4.62 -6.39
C THR A 38 4.70 -4.64 -5.23
N VAL A 39 5.12 -5.27 -4.13
CA VAL A 39 4.39 -5.26 -2.85
C VAL A 39 4.24 -3.84 -2.29
N LEU A 40 5.21 -2.95 -2.57
CA LEU A 40 5.14 -1.55 -2.15
C LEU A 40 3.97 -0.83 -2.82
N GLN A 41 3.76 -1.06 -4.12
CA GLN A 41 2.65 -0.45 -4.84
C GLN A 41 1.29 -0.98 -4.35
N ALA A 42 1.20 -2.28 -4.06
CA ALA A 42 0.01 -2.85 -3.42
C ALA A 42 -0.30 -2.19 -2.07
N ILE A 43 0.72 -1.91 -1.25
CA ILE A 43 0.56 -1.21 0.04
C ILE A 43 0.15 0.25 -0.16
N ARG A 44 0.72 0.94 -1.17
CA ARG A 44 0.32 2.30 -1.54
C ARG A 44 -1.14 2.36 -1.97
N HIS A 45 -1.58 1.40 -2.78
CA HIS A 45 -2.96 1.29 -3.24
C HIS A 45 -3.92 1.00 -2.08
N ALA A 46 -3.52 0.11 -1.15
CA ALA A 46 -4.30 -0.16 0.06
C ALA A 46 -4.44 1.10 0.93
N GLY A 47 -3.37 1.88 1.11
CA GLY A 47 -3.36 3.25 1.66
C GLY A 47 -3.77 3.42 3.13
N LYS A 48 -4.49 2.47 3.71
CA LYS A 48 -5.05 2.51 5.06
C LYS A 48 -5.00 1.12 5.71
N GLU A 49 -4.79 1.10 7.02
CA GLU A 49 -4.90 -0.12 7.80
C GLU A 49 -6.37 -0.42 8.09
N PRO A 50 -6.78 -1.69 8.09
CA PRO A 50 -5.98 -2.92 8.00
C PRO A 50 -5.52 -3.25 6.55
N PHE A 51 -4.27 -3.69 6.42
CA PHE A 51 -3.71 -4.08 5.10
C PHE A 51 -4.29 -5.43 4.63
N PRO A 52 -4.63 -5.57 3.33
CA PRO A 52 -5.06 -6.83 2.76
C PRO A 52 -3.97 -7.89 2.78
N SER A 53 -4.38 -9.16 2.69
CA SER A 53 -3.48 -10.27 2.40
C SER A 53 -2.84 -10.07 1.02
N ILE A 54 -1.55 -9.78 1.00
CA ILE A 54 -0.78 -9.63 -0.24
C ILE A 54 -0.19 -10.99 -0.62
N LEU A 55 -0.48 -11.46 -1.83
CA LEU A 55 0.10 -12.65 -2.41
C LEU A 55 1.20 -12.29 -3.42
N VAL A 56 2.30 -13.01 -3.38
CA VAL A 56 3.45 -12.92 -4.27
C VAL A 56 3.54 -14.16 -5.17
N ASP A 57 4.37 -14.10 -6.21
CA ASP A 57 4.68 -15.29 -7.02
C ASP A 57 5.22 -16.41 -6.12
N GLY A 58 4.55 -17.56 -6.13
CA GLY A 58 4.98 -18.72 -5.38
C GLY A 58 6.27 -19.31 -5.95
N LYS A 59 7.17 -19.73 -5.07
CA LYS A 59 8.46 -20.34 -5.46
C LYS A 59 8.35 -21.83 -5.75
N LYS A 60 7.23 -22.46 -5.40
CA LYS A 60 6.99 -23.89 -5.58
C LYS A 60 6.27 -24.16 -6.91
N GLU A 61 6.75 -25.17 -7.62
CA GLU A 61 6.10 -25.67 -8.83
C GLU A 61 4.70 -26.20 -8.46
N GLY A 62 3.65 -25.55 -8.98
CA GLY A 62 2.24 -25.84 -8.65
C GLY A 62 1.56 -24.82 -7.73
N GLN A 63 2.30 -23.90 -7.10
CA GLN A 63 1.72 -22.83 -6.29
C GLN A 63 1.97 -21.49 -6.97
N ARG A 64 0.96 -21.01 -7.72
CA ARG A 64 1.08 -19.76 -8.48
C ARG A 64 1.23 -18.53 -7.58
N TRP A 65 0.51 -18.53 -6.47
CA TRP A 65 0.46 -17.42 -5.51
C TRP A 65 0.78 -17.93 -4.11
N GLU A 66 1.69 -17.25 -3.41
CA GLU A 66 2.06 -17.52 -2.02
C GLU A 66 1.85 -16.25 -1.20
N PRO A 67 1.31 -16.31 0.04
CA PRO A 67 1.21 -15.13 0.89
C PRO A 67 2.61 -14.53 1.12
N VAL A 68 2.71 -13.21 1.03
CA VAL A 68 3.97 -12.52 1.29
C VAL A 68 4.47 -12.83 2.70
N SER A 69 5.77 -13.06 2.83
CA SER A 69 6.35 -13.30 4.16
C SER A 69 6.11 -12.11 5.09
N GLN A 70 5.82 -12.37 6.37
CA GLN A 70 5.58 -11.31 7.36
C GLN A 70 6.78 -10.36 7.50
N ALA A 71 8.01 -10.85 7.30
CA ALA A 71 9.22 -10.04 7.32
C ALA A 71 9.26 -9.04 6.15
N GLN A 72 8.91 -9.49 4.94
CA GLN A 72 8.82 -8.64 3.76
C GLN A 72 7.69 -7.63 3.89
N LEU A 73 6.50 -8.05 4.36
CA LEU A 73 5.39 -7.13 4.62
C LEU A 73 5.77 -6.04 5.63
N LYS A 74 6.40 -6.41 6.76
CA LYS A 74 6.88 -5.44 7.77
C LYS A 74 7.92 -4.47 7.20
N LYS A 75 8.85 -4.95 6.36
CA LYS A 75 9.87 -4.11 5.71
C LYS A 75 9.23 -3.10 4.76
N GLN A 76 8.35 -3.55 3.87
CA GLN A 76 7.64 -2.68 2.94
C GLN A 76 6.71 -1.69 3.65
N LYS A 77 5.99 -2.12 4.70
CA LYS A 77 5.19 -1.24 5.56
C LYS A 77 6.05 -0.12 6.16
N LYS A 78 7.23 -0.45 6.67
CA LYS A 78 8.17 0.56 7.23
C LYS A 78 8.66 1.55 6.17
N ILE A 79 8.87 1.11 4.94
CA ILE A 79 9.24 2.00 3.82
C ILE A 79 8.08 2.93 3.50
N TRP A 80 6.87 2.39 3.31
CA TRP A 80 5.67 3.18 3.04
C TRP A 80 5.39 4.22 4.13
N GLN A 81 5.46 3.83 5.41
CA GLN A 81 5.27 4.78 6.52
C GLN A 81 6.28 5.95 6.45
N ARG A 82 7.56 5.66 6.16
CA ARG A 82 8.58 6.72 6.00
C ARG A 82 8.29 7.62 4.80
N GLU A 83 7.82 7.05 3.69
CA GLU A 83 7.42 7.84 2.52
C GLU A 83 6.21 8.72 2.83
N GLN A 84 5.20 8.20 3.54
CA GLN A 84 4.05 8.98 3.98
C GLN A 84 4.46 10.14 4.88
N HIS A 85 5.38 9.93 5.83
CA HIS A 85 5.89 11.03 6.65
C HIS A 85 6.62 12.09 5.81
N LYS A 86 7.49 11.69 4.88
CA LYS A 86 8.18 12.63 3.98
C LYS A 86 7.22 13.38 3.05
N ALA A 87 6.22 12.68 2.50
CA ALA A 87 5.20 13.25 1.64
C ALA A 87 4.33 14.25 2.42
N ALA A 88 3.90 13.89 3.63
CA ALA A 88 3.15 14.77 4.52
C ALA A 88 3.96 16.00 4.95
N ASP A 89 5.26 15.86 5.20
CA ASP A 89 6.14 17.01 5.49
C ASP A 89 6.29 17.95 4.28
N LYS A 90 6.34 17.39 3.07
CA LYS A 90 6.41 18.17 1.83
C LYS A 90 5.08 18.90 1.56
N GLU A 91 3.96 18.19 1.68
CA GLU A 91 2.62 18.76 1.52
C GLU A 91 2.34 19.87 2.55
N LYS A 92 2.71 19.67 3.82
CA LYS A 92 2.60 20.72 4.84
C LYS A 92 3.44 21.96 4.53
N LYS A 93 4.63 21.79 3.95
CA LYS A 93 5.48 22.92 3.52
C LYS A 93 4.89 23.64 2.31
N GLU A 94 4.39 22.89 1.34
CA GLU A 94 3.75 23.46 0.13
C GLU A 94 2.47 24.22 0.53
N VAL A 95 1.59 23.63 1.34
CA VAL A 95 0.40 24.31 1.90
C VAL A 95 0.78 25.57 2.69
N ARG A 96 1.86 25.52 3.49
CA ARG A 96 2.33 26.70 4.24
C ARG A 96 2.82 27.81 3.31
N LEU A 97 3.54 27.47 2.25
CA LEU A 97 4.02 28.43 1.24
C LEU A 97 2.87 29.02 0.42
N GLU A 98 1.89 28.19 0.05
CA GLU A 98 0.67 28.61 -0.65
C GLU A 98 -0.13 29.62 0.20
N ASN A 99 -0.35 29.29 1.48
CA ASN A 99 -1.07 30.16 2.42
C ASN A 99 -0.35 31.51 2.63
N ILE A 100 0.98 31.50 2.71
CA ILE A 100 1.78 32.74 2.81
C ILE A 100 1.63 33.58 1.55
N LYS A 101 1.69 32.98 0.35
CA LYS A 101 1.48 33.69 -0.92
C LYS A 101 0.10 34.33 -1.01
N ILE A 102 -0.95 33.60 -0.64
CA ILE A 102 -2.33 34.10 -0.66
C ILE A 102 -2.47 35.33 0.26
N LEU A 103 -1.90 35.28 1.47
CA LEU A 103 -1.92 36.42 2.39
C LEU A 103 -1.15 37.63 1.87
N GLN A 104 -0.04 37.44 1.12
CA GLN A 104 0.71 38.55 0.52
C GLN A 104 -0.07 39.21 -0.64
N VAL A 105 -0.81 38.44 -1.44
CA VAL A 105 -1.59 38.97 -2.57
C VAL A 105 -2.83 39.72 -2.10
N LEU A 106 -3.45 39.30 -0.99
CA LEU A 106 -4.62 39.98 -0.42
C LEU A 106 -4.29 41.28 0.33
N ASN A 107 -2.99 41.54 0.57
CA ASN A 107 -2.52 42.75 1.26
C ASN A 107 -1.96 43.82 0.30
N VAL A 108 -2.25 43.68 -1.01
CA VAL A 108 -2.01 44.65 -2.09
C VAL A 108 -3.33 45.24 -2.52
#